data_AF-A0A7J4F9K0-F1
#
_entry.id   AF-A0A7J4F9K0-F1
#
_cell.length_a   1.000
_cell.length_b   1.000
_cell.length_c   1.000
_cell.angle_alpha   90.00
_cell.angle_beta   90.00
_cell.angle_gamma   90.00
#
_symmetry.space_group_name_H-M   'P 1'
#
loop_
_entity.id
_entity.type
_entity.pdbx_description
1 polymer ?
#
loop_
_entity_poly.entity_id
_entity_poly.type
_entity_poly.pdbx_seq_one_letter_code
_entity_poly.pdbx_strand_id
1 'polypeptide(L)'
;MALKQVYQQVEDTINQIVPPTVKISSIEFEGPLIVIYTKTVGEFADNGELIKRLAQALRRRVSIRPDPSILADMETADKVIRELISEEAGITDIFYQYDTGEVIIEVKMPGLAIGKYGSTLNEIKKRIGWAPKVIRTPPIESKTIQDIRGYLRSVGKKRREFLRRVGDGIVRGTSPKQNWVRATTLGGFREVGRSCTLLSTANSKVLIDLGVNVSSDENVSPYLNAPEIMPLESIDAIILTHAHLDHCGLVPVLYKYGYDGPIYT
;
A
#
# COMPACT_ATOMS: atom_id res chain seq x y z
N MET A 1 1.84 -11.30 -22.22
CA MET A 1 3.12 -10.55 -22.22
C MET A 1 3.94 -11.05 -21.05
N ALA A 2 5.21 -11.38 -21.24
CA ALA A 2 6.07 -11.86 -20.15
C ALA A 2 6.39 -10.68 -19.20
N LEU A 3 6.45 -10.93 -17.88
CA LEU A 3 6.70 -9.89 -16.87
C LEU A 3 7.91 -9.00 -17.21
N LYS A 4 9.00 -9.61 -17.70
CA LYS A 4 10.22 -8.89 -18.14
C LYS A 4 9.96 -7.87 -19.24
N GLN A 5 9.04 -8.16 -20.18
CA GLN A 5 8.70 -7.23 -21.26
C GLN A 5 7.92 -6.02 -20.71
N VAL A 6 7.07 -6.23 -19.70
CA VAL A 6 6.34 -5.14 -19.04
C VAL A 6 7.30 -4.22 -18.29
N TYR A 7 8.26 -4.80 -17.55
CA TYR A 7 9.33 -4.03 -16.90
C TYR A 7 10.11 -3.19 -17.91
N GLN A 8 10.61 -3.80 -18.99
CA GLN A 8 11.37 -3.09 -20.01
C GLN A 8 10.57 -1.94 -20.63
N GLN A 9 9.30 -2.17 -20.98
CA GLN A 9 8.44 -1.14 -21.55
C GLN A 9 8.25 0.05 -20.59
N VAL A 10 8.10 -0.23 -19.29
CA VAL A 10 7.95 0.81 -18.27
C VAL A 10 9.27 1.57 -18.10
N GLU A 11 10.41 0.89 -18.04
CA GLU A 11 11.73 1.52 -17.96
C GLU A 11 11.99 2.43 -19.16
N ASP A 12 11.73 1.95 -20.38
CA ASP A 12 11.92 2.73 -21.61
C ASP A 12 11.05 4.00 -21.60
N THR A 13 9.78 3.87 -21.18
CA THR A 13 8.86 5.00 -21.08
C THR A 13 9.32 6.03 -20.04
N ILE A 14 9.82 5.56 -18.89
CA ILE A 14 10.33 6.43 -17.83
C ILE A 14 11.58 7.17 -18.31
N ASN A 15 12.53 6.48 -18.93
CA ASN A 15 13.78 7.07 -19.44
C ASN A 15 13.57 8.10 -20.55
N GLN A 16 12.47 8.02 -21.31
CA GLN A 16 12.10 9.04 -22.30
C GLN A 16 11.53 10.32 -21.68
N ILE A 17 10.92 10.23 -20.49
CA ILE A 17 10.21 11.35 -19.85
C ILE A 17 11.08 12.01 -18.78
N VAL A 18 11.86 11.23 -18.04
CA VAL A 18 12.68 11.71 -16.93
C VAL A 18 13.97 12.33 -17.47
N PRO A 19 14.31 13.58 -17.07
CA PRO A 19 15.56 14.22 -17.49
C PRO A 19 16.80 13.42 -17.05
N PRO A 20 17.89 13.43 -17.83
CA PRO A 20 19.14 12.73 -17.49
C PRO A 20 19.80 13.18 -16.17
N THR A 21 19.42 14.35 -15.64
CA THR A 21 19.91 14.86 -14.35
C THR A 21 19.42 14.01 -13.18
N VAL A 22 18.24 13.41 -13.32
CA VAL A 22 17.58 12.65 -12.28
C VAL A 22 18.13 11.22 -12.24
N LYS A 23 18.72 10.83 -11.12
CA LYS A 23 19.30 9.49 -10.94
C LYS A 23 18.23 8.53 -10.40
N ILE A 24 17.71 7.69 -11.27
CA ILE A 24 16.83 6.56 -10.90
C ILE A 24 17.71 5.39 -10.45
N SER A 25 17.39 4.82 -9.28
CA SER A 25 18.07 3.68 -8.72
C SER A 25 17.43 2.35 -9.15
N SER A 26 16.11 2.28 -9.05
CA SER A 26 15.34 1.11 -9.48
C SER A 26 13.87 1.47 -9.73
N ILE A 27 13.21 0.63 -10.52
CA ILE A 27 11.78 0.73 -10.82
C ILE A 27 11.16 -0.61 -10.42
N GLU A 28 10.12 -0.56 -9.59
CA GLU A 28 9.49 -1.74 -9.00
C GLU A 28 7.97 -1.60 -9.08
N PHE A 29 7.24 -2.71 -9.23
CA PHE A 29 5.80 -2.73 -8.99
C PHE A 29 5.55 -3.09 -7.54
N GLU A 30 5.02 -2.18 -6.73
CA GLU A 30 4.70 -2.46 -5.33
C GLU A 30 3.20 -2.28 -5.09
N GLY A 31 2.50 -3.41 -4.97
CA GLY A 31 1.04 -3.43 -4.96
C GLY A 31 0.47 -2.83 -6.25
N PRO A 32 -0.51 -1.91 -6.18
CA PRO A 32 -1.09 -1.29 -7.36
C PRO A 32 -0.26 -0.14 -7.96
N LEU A 33 0.95 0.12 -7.43
CA LEU A 33 1.76 1.29 -7.77
C LEU A 33 3.01 0.91 -8.58
N ILE A 34 3.41 1.79 -9.49
CA ILE A 34 4.77 1.83 -10.01
C ILE A 34 5.59 2.70 -9.05
N VAL A 35 6.62 2.12 -8.45
CA VAL A 35 7.52 2.80 -7.54
C VAL A 35 8.83 3.09 -8.23
N ILE A 36 9.20 4.36 -8.28
CA ILE A 36 10.48 4.82 -8.81
C ILE A 36 11.35 5.23 -7.62
N TYR A 37 12.40 4.45 -7.36
CA TYR A 37 13.40 4.78 -6.35
C TYR A 37 14.45 5.72 -6.93
N THR A 38 14.78 6.77 -6.20
CA THR A 38 15.75 7.78 -6.65
C THR A 38 16.57 8.33 -5.50
N LYS A 39 17.82 8.70 -5.79
CA LYS A 39 18.68 9.43 -4.86
C LYS A 39 18.44 10.94 -4.90
N THR A 40 17.76 11.45 -5.93
CA THR A 40 17.52 12.88 -6.16
C THR A 40 16.03 13.22 -6.09
N VAL A 41 15.37 12.86 -4.98
CA VAL A 41 13.91 13.07 -4.78
C VAL A 41 13.50 14.55 -4.89
N GLY A 42 14.42 15.49 -4.62
CA GLY A 42 14.18 16.93 -4.76
C GLY A 42 13.83 17.35 -6.20
N GLU A 43 14.54 16.80 -7.19
CA GLU A 43 14.33 17.15 -8.61
C GLU A 43 12.94 16.74 -9.12
N PHE A 44 12.35 15.70 -8.53
CA PHE A 44 10.96 15.32 -8.81
C PHE A 44 9.93 16.21 -8.10
N ALA A 45 10.26 16.71 -6.91
CA ALA A 45 9.35 17.54 -6.12
C ALA A 45 9.22 18.95 -6.72
N ASP A 46 10.32 19.48 -7.26
CA ASP A 46 10.35 20.80 -7.90
C ASP A 46 9.61 20.79 -9.26
N ASN A 47 9.36 19.61 -9.83
CA ASN A 47 8.73 19.43 -11.13
C ASN A 47 7.46 18.57 -11.03
N GLY A 48 6.43 19.08 -10.34
CA GLY A 48 5.15 18.37 -10.15
C GLY A 48 4.45 17.95 -11.46
N GLU A 49 4.78 18.60 -12.58
CA GLU A 49 4.30 18.23 -13.91
C GLU A 49 4.90 16.90 -14.41
N LEU A 50 6.12 16.56 -13.99
CA LEU A 50 6.80 15.32 -14.35
C LEU A 50 6.05 14.08 -13.85
N ILE A 51 5.58 14.11 -12.60
CA ILE A 51 4.81 13.00 -12.00
C ILE A 51 3.50 12.79 -12.77
N LYS A 52 2.84 13.89 -13.14
CA LYS A 52 1.60 13.86 -13.92
C LYS A 52 1.83 13.27 -15.31
N ARG A 53 2.90 13.69 -16.00
CA ARG A 53 3.28 13.16 -17.32
C ARG A 53 3.59 11.66 -17.26
N LEU A 54 4.34 11.22 -16.25
CA LEU A 54 4.65 9.81 -16.02
C LEU A 54 3.39 8.98 -15.79
N ALA A 55 2.49 9.43 -14.91
CA ALA A 55 1.24 8.74 -14.63
C ALA A 55 0.34 8.64 -15.87
N GLN A 56 0.29 9.70 -16.71
CA GLN A 56 -0.47 9.71 -17.96
C GLN A 56 0.13 8.76 -19.01
N ALA A 57 1.45 8.78 -19.20
CA ALA A 57 2.13 7.93 -20.17
C ALA A 57 2.03 6.44 -19.81
N LEU A 58 2.22 6.11 -18.54
CA LEU A 58 2.18 4.74 -18.03
C LEU A 58 0.74 4.23 -17.80
N ARG A 59 -0.25 5.13 -17.80
CA ARG A 59 -1.67 4.87 -17.47
C ARG A 59 -1.84 4.13 -16.14
N ARG A 60 -0.94 4.40 -15.20
CA ARG A 60 -0.83 3.73 -13.89
C ARG A 60 -0.43 4.75 -12.84
N ARG A 61 -0.72 4.45 -11.58
CA ARG A 61 -0.31 5.30 -10.46
C ARG A 61 1.19 5.15 -10.24
N VAL A 62 1.89 6.28 -10.17
CA VAL A 62 3.34 6.35 -9.97
C VAL A 62 3.61 6.96 -8.59
N SER A 63 4.54 6.38 -7.85
CA SER A 63 5.03 6.86 -6.56
C SER A 63 6.54 7.01 -6.65
N ILE A 64 7.05 8.18 -6.29
CA ILE A 64 8.49 8.43 -6.24
C ILE A 64 8.93 8.31 -4.79
N ARG A 65 9.94 7.48 -4.55
CA ARG A 65 10.44 7.19 -3.20
C ARG A 65 11.94 7.43 -3.10
N PRO A 66 12.44 7.87 -1.93
CA PRO A 66 13.86 7.90 -1.67
C PRO A 66 14.46 6.49 -1.75
N ASP A 67 15.64 6.38 -2.34
CA ASP A 67 16.43 5.16 -2.29
C ASP A 67 16.70 4.78 -0.82
N PRO A 68 16.47 3.52 -0.41
CA PRO A 68 16.77 3.09 0.96
C PRO A 68 18.21 3.37 1.41
N SER A 69 19.17 3.51 0.50
CA SER A 69 20.57 3.83 0.81
C SER A 69 20.79 5.27 1.30
N ILE A 70 19.84 6.18 1.06
CA ILE A 70 19.94 7.59 1.47
C ILE A 70 19.11 7.91 2.71
N LEU A 71 18.36 6.94 3.23
CA LEU A 71 17.57 7.11 4.44
C LEU A 71 18.50 7.07 5.65
N ALA A 72 18.47 8.13 6.45
CA ALA A 72 19.16 8.17 7.73
C ALA A 72 18.59 7.09 8.68
N ASP A 73 19.42 6.62 9.59
CA ASP A 73 18.95 5.78 10.69
C ASP A 73 17.94 6.53 11.57
N MET A 74 17.11 5.78 12.30
CA MET A 74 16.01 6.35 13.07
C MET A 74 16.47 7.28 14.18
N GLU A 75 17.62 7.01 14.80
CA GLU A 75 18.10 7.81 15.92
C GLU A 75 18.58 9.17 15.42
N THR A 76 19.34 9.17 14.32
CA THR A 76 19.75 10.40 13.63
C THR A 76 18.54 11.15 13.08
N ALA A 77 17.59 10.45 12.47
CA ALA A 77 16.39 11.07 11.93
C ALA A 77 15.53 11.73 13.00
N ASP A 78 15.35 11.08 14.16
CA ASP A 78 14.56 11.62 15.27
C ASP A 78 15.19 12.89 15.85
N LYS A 79 16.53 12.90 16.02
CA LYS A 79 17.28 14.07 16.47
C LYS A 79 17.08 15.27 15.52
N VAL A 80 17.25 15.05 14.22
CA VAL A 80 17.10 16.12 13.21
C VAL A 80 15.66 16.64 13.16
N ILE A 81 14.65 15.76 13.25
CA ILE A 81 13.24 16.17 13.24
C ILE A 81 12.94 17.06 14.46
N ARG A 82 13.41 16.67 15.65
CA ARG A 82 13.21 17.45 16.88
C ARG A 82 14.01 18.75 16.91
N GLU A 83 15.13 18.83 16.21
CA GLU A 83 15.90 20.06 16.05
C GLU A 83 15.19 21.05 15.12
N LEU A 84 14.61 20.58 14.02
CA LEU A 84 14.03 21.42 12.98
C LEU A 84 12.57 21.85 13.26
N ILE A 85 11.80 21.02 13.95
CA ILE A 85 10.42 21.33 14.32
C ILE A 85 10.42 22.03 15.68
N SER A 86 9.80 23.21 15.76
CA SER A 86 9.72 23.96 17.01
C SER A 86 9.00 23.17 18.11
N GLU A 87 9.45 23.31 19.36
CA GLU A 87 8.79 22.67 20.50
C GLU A 87 7.32 23.11 20.64
N GLU A 88 7.01 24.35 20.22
CA GLU A 88 5.65 24.89 20.16
C GLU A 88 4.72 24.10 19.23
N ALA A 89 5.24 23.44 18.19
CA ALA A 89 4.45 22.58 17.33
C ALA A 89 3.89 21.37 18.11
N GLY A 90 4.55 20.99 19.21
CA GLY A 90 4.12 19.94 20.12
C GLY A 90 4.10 18.56 19.45
N ILE A 91 5.26 18.04 19.10
CA ILE A 91 5.40 16.68 18.55
C ILE A 91 4.96 15.67 19.60
N THR A 92 4.00 14.82 19.25
CA THR A 92 3.49 13.75 20.12
C THR A 92 4.07 12.40 19.74
N ASP A 93 4.24 12.12 18.45
CA ASP A 93 4.76 10.83 18.00
C ASP A 93 5.42 10.95 16.61
N ILE A 94 6.34 10.02 16.31
CA ILE A 94 7.08 9.94 15.05
C ILE A 94 7.10 8.49 14.58
N PHE A 95 6.49 8.22 13.43
CA PHE A 95 6.36 6.88 12.86
C PHE A 95 7.07 6.76 11.51
N TYR A 96 7.98 5.80 11.40
CA TYR A 96 8.71 5.53 10.16
C TYR A 96 8.08 4.37 9.39
N GLN A 97 7.75 4.61 8.12
CA GLN A 97 7.23 3.62 7.19
C GLN A 97 8.33 3.18 6.24
N TYR A 98 9.00 2.07 6.55
CA TYR A 98 10.13 1.56 5.78
C TYR A 98 9.78 1.10 4.35
N ASP A 99 8.55 0.68 4.14
CA ASP A 99 8.06 0.28 2.83
C ASP A 99 7.95 1.49 1.89
N THR A 100 7.47 2.63 2.38
CA THR A 100 7.28 3.85 1.59
C THR A 100 8.44 4.85 1.66
N GLY A 101 9.33 4.73 2.65
CA GLY A 101 10.36 5.74 2.92
C GLY A 101 9.77 7.05 3.49
N GLU A 102 8.59 6.98 4.09
CA GLU A 102 7.89 8.11 4.70
C GLU A 102 8.09 8.14 6.21
N VAL A 103 8.12 9.35 6.77
CA VAL A 103 8.06 9.58 8.22
C VAL A 103 6.82 10.39 8.56
N ILE A 104 5.90 9.80 9.32
CA ILE A 104 4.69 10.45 9.80
C ILE A 104 5.01 11.12 11.13
N ILE A 105 4.81 12.43 11.22
CA ILE A 105 5.10 13.23 12.40
C ILE A 105 3.76 13.74 12.93
N GLU A 106 3.36 13.27 14.11
CA GLU A 106 2.15 13.71 14.79
C GLU A 106 2.46 14.94 15.64
N VAL A 107 1.74 16.03 15.39
CA VAL A 107 1.94 17.31 16.08
C VAL A 107 0.62 17.95 16.49
N LYS A 108 0.63 18.71 17.59
CA LYS A 108 -0.55 19.48 18.02
C LYS A 108 -0.87 20.62 17.06
N MET A 109 0.16 21.29 16.52
CA MET A 109 0.04 22.43 15.61
C MET A 109 0.76 22.19 14.27
N PRO A 110 0.09 21.58 13.27
CA PRO A 110 0.71 21.25 11.98
C PRO A 110 1.35 22.41 11.23
N GLY A 111 0.76 23.61 11.30
CA GLY A 111 1.26 24.79 10.58
C GLY A 111 2.70 25.18 10.99
N LEU A 112 3.03 25.03 12.27
CA LEU A 112 4.38 25.34 12.79
C LEU A 112 5.40 24.27 12.36
N ALA A 113 5.00 23.00 12.32
CA ALA A 113 5.85 21.90 11.90
C ALA A 113 6.16 21.90 10.38
N ILE A 114 5.22 22.36 9.54
CA ILE A 114 5.40 22.40 8.09
C ILE A 114 6.37 23.54 7.69
N GLY A 115 6.32 24.66 8.41
CA GLY A 115 7.05 25.88 8.08
C GLY A 115 6.41 26.67 6.93
N LYS A 116 6.87 27.92 6.72
CA LYS A 116 6.36 28.76 5.63
C LYS A 116 6.67 28.11 4.28
N TYR A 117 5.65 27.89 3.46
CA TYR A 117 5.77 27.23 2.16
C TYR A 117 6.44 25.83 2.21
N GLY A 118 6.36 25.12 3.35
CA GLY A 118 6.95 23.79 3.49
C GLY A 118 8.48 23.79 3.66
N SER A 119 9.09 24.93 4.03
CA SER A 119 10.54 25.04 4.19
C SER A 119 11.11 24.00 5.17
N THR A 120 10.43 23.76 6.30
CA THR A 120 10.87 22.81 7.33
C THR A 120 10.83 21.38 6.80
N LEU A 121 9.75 21.00 6.09
CA LEU A 121 9.63 19.66 5.49
C LEU A 121 10.70 19.40 4.42
N ASN A 122 10.98 20.41 3.59
CA ASN A 122 12.02 20.31 2.58
C ASN A 122 13.40 20.18 3.21
N GLU A 123 13.65 20.86 4.32
CA GLU A 123 14.92 20.76 5.06
C GLU A 123 15.07 19.38 5.74
N ILE A 124 14.01 18.87 6.39
CA ILE A 124 13.97 17.51 6.94
C ILE A 124 14.31 16.51 5.83
N LYS A 125 13.59 16.57 4.70
CA LYS A 125 13.79 15.68 3.56
C LYS A 125 15.23 15.72 3.03
N LYS A 126 15.85 16.90 2.97
CA LYS A 126 17.25 17.06 2.54
C LYS A 126 18.25 16.45 3.52
N ARG A 127 18.03 16.60 4.84
CA ARG A 127 18.97 16.13 5.87
C ARG A 127 18.87 14.63 6.13
N ILE A 128 17.67 14.06 6.12
CA ILE A 128 17.45 12.66 6.54
C ILE A 128 16.98 11.73 5.42
N GLY A 129 16.67 12.25 4.23
CA GLY A 129 16.22 11.49 3.06
C GLY A 129 14.78 10.98 3.13
N TRP A 130 14.23 10.80 4.34
CA TRP A 130 12.84 10.42 4.57
C TRP A 130 11.86 11.47 4.02
N ALA A 131 10.74 11.02 3.48
CA ALA A 131 9.65 11.90 3.04
C ALA A 131 8.74 12.25 4.24
N PRO A 132 8.79 13.47 4.79
CA PRO A 132 8.03 13.80 5.98
C PRO A 132 6.57 14.08 5.66
N LYS A 133 5.67 13.56 6.50
CA LYS A 133 4.24 13.79 6.46
C LYS A 133 3.76 14.23 7.83
N VAL A 134 3.40 15.49 7.95
CA VAL A 134 2.88 16.04 9.20
C VAL A 134 1.39 15.76 9.28
N ILE A 135 0.95 15.18 10.39
CA ILE A 135 -0.46 15.00 10.72
C ILE A 135 -0.77 15.61 12.08
N ARG A 136 -2.01 16.04 12.28
CA ARG A 136 -2.44 16.53 13.58
C ARG A 136 -2.57 15.36 14.55
N THR A 137 -2.08 15.53 15.78
CA THR A 137 -2.32 14.58 16.86
C THR A 137 -3.82 14.33 17.01
N PRO A 138 -4.27 13.06 16.96
CA PRO A 138 -5.66 12.72 17.26
C PRO A 138 -6.05 13.15 18.68
N PRO A 139 -7.28 13.61 18.92
CA PRO A 139 -7.72 13.99 20.26
C PRO A 139 -7.80 12.80 21.23
N ILE A 140 -7.97 11.59 20.70
CA ILE A 140 -8.06 10.34 21.46
C ILE A 140 -7.03 9.38 20.89
N GLU A 141 -6.18 8.86 21.77
CA GLU A 141 -5.21 7.83 21.40
C GLU A 141 -5.91 6.48 21.23
N SER A 142 -5.56 5.78 20.15
CA SER A 142 -6.05 4.42 19.89
C SER A 142 -4.91 3.43 20.07
N LYS A 143 -5.05 2.56 21.07
CA LYS A 143 -4.10 1.46 21.29
C LYS A 143 -3.97 0.54 20.08
N THR A 144 -5.10 0.25 19.42
CA THR A 144 -5.13 -0.56 18.19
C THR A 144 -4.28 0.05 17.07
N ILE A 145 -4.37 1.38 16.86
CA ILE A 145 -3.57 2.05 15.83
C ILE A 145 -2.07 1.98 16.18
N GLN A 146 -1.71 2.21 17.44
CA GLN A 146 -0.31 2.12 17.90
C GLN A 146 0.25 0.70 17.69
N ASP A 147 -0.51 -0.32 18.05
CA ASP A 147 -0.08 -1.72 17.92
C ASP A 147 0.07 -2.13 16.45
N ILE A 148 -0.86 -1.72 15.58
CA ILE A 148 -0.75 -1.95 14.12
C ILE A 148 0.49 -1.25 13.54
N ARG A 149 0.73 0.02 13.89
CA ARG A 149 1.92 0.77 13.42
C ARG A 149 3.21 0.12 13.91
N GLY A 150 3.25 -0.31 15.17
CA GLY A 150 4.39 -1.04 15.75
C GLY A 150 4.64 -2.37 15.04
N TYR A 151 3.59 -3.13 14.74
CA TYR A 151 3.69 -4.37 13.98
C TYR A 151 4.19 -4.14 12.56
N LEU A 152 3.62 -3.17 11.82
CA LEU A 152 4.07 -2.84 10.46
C LEU A 152 5.54 -2.44 10.42
N ARG A 153 6.03 -1.73 11.44
CA ARG A 153 7.46 -1.41 11.59
C ARG A 153 8.31 -2.66 11.76
N SER A 154 7.87 -3.64 12.56
CA SER A 154 8.64 -4.87 12.80
C SER A 154 8.72 -5.78 11.56
N VAL A 155 7.75 -5.67 10.64
CA VAL A 155 7.67 -6.49 9.42
C VAL A 155 8.01 -5.75 8.12
N GLY A 156 8.56 -4.52 8.19
CA GLY A 156 8.75 -3.66 7.02
C GLY A 156 9.45 -4.32 5.82
N LYS A 157 10.52 -5.09 6.06
CA LYS A 157 11.22 -5.84 4.98
C LYS A 157 10.32 -6.87 4.31
N LYS A 158 9.62 -7.69 5.11
CA LYS A 158 8.67 -8.70 4.62
C LYS A 158 7.50 -8.05 3.87
N ARG A 159 7.03 -6.89 4.36
CA ARG A 159 5.95 -6.12 3.72
C ARG A 159 6.35 -5.63 2.33
N ARG A 160 7.58 -5.13 2.16
CA ARG A 160 8.08 -4.71 0.85
C ARG A 160 8.16 -5.86 -0.14
N GLU A 161 8.70 -7.00 0.27
CA GLU A 161 8.75 -8.22 -0.55
C GLU A 161 7.35 -8.70 -0.94
N PHE A 162 6.40 -8.67 0.02
CA PHE A 162 4.99 -8.96 -0.23
C PHE A 162 4.38 -8.01 -1.28
N LEU A 163 4.59 -6.69 -1.16
CA LEU A 163 4.06 -5.72 -2.10
C LEU A 163 4.62 -5.93 -3.51
N ARG A 164 5.89 -6.30 -3.64
CA ARG A 164 6.51 -6.62 -4.94
C ARG A 164 5.84 -7.80 -5.62
N ARG A 165 5.65 -8.90 -4.87
CA ARG A 165 4.94 -10.09 -5.37
C ARG A 165 3.51 -9.76 -5.81
N VAL A 166 2.80 -8.93 -5.05
CA VAL A 166 1.46 -8.46 -5.43
C VAL A 166 1.51 -7.60 -6.70
N GLY A 167 2.50 -6.70 -6.81
CA GLY A 167 2.70 -5.88 -8.00
C GLY A 167 2.92 -6.71 -9.26
N ASP A 168 3.82 -7.69 -9.20
CA ASP A 168 4.07 -8.66 -10.27
C ASP A 168 2.79 -9.42 -10.66
N GLY A 169 2.01 -9.83 -9.65
CA GLY A 169 0.72 -10.48 -9.84
C GLY A 169 -0.29 -9.59 -10.57
N ILE A 170 -0.33 -8.28 -10.30
CA ILE A 170 -1.25 -7.32 -10.94
C ILE A 170 -0.85 -7.01 -12.39
N VAL A 171 0.45 -6.94 -12.68
CA VAL A 171 0.95 -6.57 -14.02
C VAL A 171 1.11 -7.75 -14.97
N ARG A 172 0.85 -8.97 -14.50
CA ARG A 172 0.86 -10.17 -15.34
C ARG A 172 -0.03 -9.95 -16.58
N GLY A 173 0.43 -10.45 -17.73
CA GLY A 173 -0.34 -10.33 -18.96
C GLY A 173 -1.69 -11.05 -18.89
N THR A 174 -2.69 -10.52 -19.57
CA THR A 174 -4.00 -11.17 -19.71
C THR A 174 -3.99 -12.19 -20.85
N SER A 175 -4.76 -13.26 -20.69
CA SER A 175 -5.08 -14.17 -21.79
C SER A 175 -6.12 -13.51 -22.69
N PRO A 176 -5.87 -13.38 -24.00
CA PRO A 176 -6.77 -12.69 -24.92
C PRO A 176 -8.00 -13.53 -25.31
N LYS A 177 -8.12 -14.77 -24.82
CA LYS A 177 -8.96 -15.78 -25.47
C LYS A 177 -10.45 -15.70 -25.13
N GLN A 178 -10.85 -15.12 -24.00
CA GLN A 178 -12.27 -15.02 -23.63
C GLN A 178 -12.57 -13.83 -22.72
N ASN A 179 -13.71 -13.18 -22.95
CA ASN A 179 -14.24 -12.09 -22.13
C ASN A 179 -15.57 -12.53 -21.50
N TRP A 180 -15.54 -12.83 -20.21
CA TRP A 180 -16.74 -13.09 -19.42
C TRP A 180 -16.51 -12.61 -17.99
N VAL A 181 -17.61 -12.35 -17.30
CA VAL A 181 -17.64 -12.00 -15.88
C VAL A 181 -18.72 -12.85 -15.22
N ARG A 182 -18.42 -13.45 -14.08
CA ARG A 182 -19.36 -14.26 -13.29
C ARG A 182 -19.22 -13.93 -11.82
N ALA A 183 -20.36 -13.81 -11.13
CA ALA A 183 -20.43 -13.75 -9.68
C ALA A 183 -20.95 -15.09 -9.13
N THR A 184 -20.26 -15.64 -8.14
CA THR A 184 -20.66 -16.83 -7.39
C THR A 184 -20.95 -16.42 -5.95
N THR A 185 -22.14 -16.73 -5.47
CA THR A 185 -22.60 -16.40 -4.12
C THR A 185 -22.21 -17.52 -3.15
N LEU A 186 -21.40 -17.21 -2.14
CA LEU A 186 -20.83 -18.21 -1.21
C LEU A 186 -21.37 -18.06 0.22
N GLY A 187 -22.04 -16.96 0.54
CA GLY A 187 -22.72 -16.72 1.81
C GLY A 187 -23.34 -15.32 1.84
N GLY A 188 -24.36 -15.11 2.68
CA GLY A 188 -25.05 -13.82 2.80
C GLY A 188 -26.16 -13.57 1.76
N PHE A 189 -26.61 -14.61 1.06
CA PHE A 189 -27.69 -14.51 0.08
C PHE A 189 -28.94 -15.24 0.58
N ARG A 190 -30.07 -14.51 0.68
CA ARG A 190 -31.31 -14.94 1.36
C ARG A 190 -31.14 -15.19 2.87
N GLU A 191 -30.13 -14.58 3.47
CA GLU A 191 -29.81 -14.65 4.90
C GLU A 191 -29.05 -13.38 5.33
N VAL A 192 -28.84 -13.20 6.64
CA VAL A 192 -27.93 -12.20 7.21
C VAL A 192 -26.80 -12.94 7.92
N GLY A 193 -25.56 -12.48 7.72
CA GLY A 193 -24.37 -13.16 8.22
C GLY A 193 -23.51 -13.73 7.08
N ARG A 194 -22.24 -14.01 7.38
CA ARG A 194 -21.30 -14.73 6.50
C ARG A 194 -21.25 -14.22 5.05
N SER A 195 -21.28 -12.90 4.83
CA SER A 195 -21.19 -12.31 3.49
C SER A 195 -19.93 -12.78 2.78
N CYS A 196 -20.10 -13.33 1.58
CA CYS A 196 -19.00 -13.79 0.74
C CYS A 196 -19.45 -13.96 -0.72
N THR A 197 -18.85 -13.18 -1.62
CA THR A 197 -19.11 -13.26 -3.06
C THR A 197 -17.81 -13.39 -3.82
N LEU A 198 -17.71 -14.37 -4.72
CA LEU A 198 -16.58 -14.50 -5.64
C LEU A 198 -16.92 -13.84 -6.97
N LEU A 199 -16.17 -12.82 -7.35
CA LEU A 199 -16.16 -12.27 -8.70
C LEU A 199 -15.04 -12.95 -9.51
N SER A 200 -15.39 -13.50 -10.67
CA SER A 200 -14.45 -14.22 -11.53
C SER A 200 -14.52 -13.75 -12.99
N THR A 201 -13.37 -13.79 -13.64
CA THR A 201 -13.18 -13.58 -15.07
C THR A 201 -12.30 -14.69 -15.63
N ALA A 202 -12.04 -14.68 -16.94
CA ALA A 202 -11.08 -15.60 -17.55
C ALA A 202 -9.65 -15.49 -16.99
N ASN A 203 -9.29 -14.37 -16.35
CA ASN A 203 -7.91 -14.08 -15.92
C ASN A 203 -7.75 -13.88 -14.41
N SER A 204 -8.84 -13.63 -13.69
CA SER A 204 -8.77 -13.18 -12.30
C SER A 204 -9.95 -13.65 -11.44
N LYS A 205 -9.68 -13.81 -10.15
CA LYS A 205 -10.66 -14.14 -9.10
C LYS A 205 -10.50 -13.17 -7.94
N VAL A 206 -11.57 -12.48 -7.57
CA VAL A 206 -11.60 -11.54 -6.44
C VAL A 206 -12.72 -11.94 -5.50
N LEU A 207 -12.39 -12.11 -4.22
CA LEU A 207 -13.36 -12.37 -3.18
C LEU A 207 -13.83 -11.02 -2.60
N ILE A 208 -15.13 -10.84 -2.45
CA ILE A 208 -15.75 -9.67 -1.84
C ILE A 208 -16.41 -10.13 -0.55
N ASP A 209 -15.89 -9.59 0.55
CA ASP A 209 -16.15 -10.01 1.92
C ASP A 209 -15.81 -11.48 2.22
N LEU A 210 -15.57 -11.74 3.51
CA LEU A 210 -15.39 -13.07 4.07
C LEU A 210 -15.84 -13.07 5.53
N GLY A 211 -17.16 -13.00 5.69
CA GLY A 211 -17.82 -12.85 6.97
C GLY A 211 -17.99 -14.13 7.78
N VAL A 212 -18.39 -13.95 9.04
CA VAL A 212 -18.89 -15.01 9.92
C VAL A 212 -20.39 -14.83 10.17
N ASN A 213 -21.13 -15.92 10.35
CA ASN A 213 -22.48 -15.82 10.90
C ASN A 213 -22.41 -15.81 12.43
N VAL A 214 -22.70 -14.67 13.06
CA VAL A 214 -22.64 -14.50 14.53
C VAL A 214 -23.90 -14.96 15.25
N SER A 215 -25.01 -15.20 14.54
CA SER A 215 -26.31 -15.50 15.13
C SER A 215 -26.63 -17.00 15.18
N SER A 216 -25.76 -17.85 14.61
CA SER A 216 -26.00 -19.27 14.49
C SER A 216 -24.72 -20.07 14.71
N ASP A 217 -24.80 -21.10 15.55
CA ASP A 217 -23.72 -22.06 15.78
C ASP A 217 -23.65 -23.13 14.66
N GLU A 218 -24.73 -23.27 13.89
CA GLU A 218 -24.79 -24.06 12.68
C GLU A 218 -24.62 -23.14 11.46
N ASN A 219 -23.87 -23.53 10.43
CA ASN A 219 -23.62 -22.71 9.23
C ASN A 219 -22.87 -21.38 9.49
N VAL A 220 -21.88 -21.41 10.38
CA VAL A 220 -21.04 -20.27 10.78
C VAL A 220 -20.25 -19.65 9.62
N SER A 221 -19.86 -20.45 8.63
CA SER A 221 -18.96 -20.02 7.54
C SER A 221 -19.65 -19.99 6.17
N PRO A 222 -19.12 -19.18 5.23
CA PRO A 222 -19.41 -19.33 3.81
C PRO A 222 -18.99 -20.71 3.28
N TYR A 223 -19.42 -21.04 2.07
CA TYR A 223 -19.05 -22.29 1.39
C TYR A 223 -17.59 -22.30 0.92
N LEU A 224 -16.64 -22.40 1.87
CA LEU A 224 -15.19 -22.37 1.59
C LEU A 224 -14.64 -23.63 0.90
N ASN A 225 -15.45 -24.67 0.80
CA ASN A 225 -15.14 -25.89 0.06
C ASN A 225 -15.63 -25.85 -1.40
N ALA A 226 -16.21 -24.72 -1.85
CA ALA A 226 -16.67 -24.57 -3.22
C ALA A 226 -15.50 -24.72 -4.22
N PRO A 227 -15.64 -25.53 -5.29
CA PRO A 227 -14.58 -25.71 -6.29
C PRO A 227 -14.09 -24.39 -6.91
N GLU A 228 -14.95 -23.39 -7.00
CA GLU A 228 -14.63 -22.10 -7.62
C GLU A 228 -13.55 -21.31 -6.87
N ILE A 229 -13.44 -21.46 -5.55
CA ILE A 229 -12.43 -20.76 -4.74
C ILE A 229 -11.17 -21.59 -4.52
N MET A 230 -11.20 -22.89 -4.83
CA MET A 230 -10.07 -23.78 -4.70
C MET A 230 -9.24 -23.84 -5.99
N PRO A 231 -7.90 -23.93 -5.91
CA PRO A 231 -7.08 -23.73 -4.71
C PRO A 231 -7.06 -22.24 -4.29
N LEU A 232 -6.83 -21.94 -3.00
CA LEU A 232 -6.95 -20.58 -2.45
C LEU A 232 -5.93 -19.59 -3.03
N GLU A 233 -4.79 -20.10 -3.47
CA GLU A 233 -3.74 -19.37 -4.18
C GLU A 233 -4.20 -18.83 -5.53
N SER A 234 -5.33 -19.32 -6.06
CA SER A 234 -5.95 -18.79 -7.27
C SER A 234 -6.74 -17.50 -7.06
N ILE A 235 -6.96 -17.08 -5.81
CA ILE A 235 -7.64 -15.82 -5.47
C ILE A 235 -6.62 -14.69 -5.54
N ASP A 236 -6.88 -13.69 -6.38
CA ASP A 236 -5.97 -12.56 -6.60
C ASP A 236 -6.03 -11.51 -5.49
N ALA A 237 -7.20 -11.35 -4.90
CA ALA A 237 -7.45 -10.33 -3.89
C ALA A 237 -8.71 -10.64 -3.10
N ILE A 238 -8.74 -10.12 -1.87
CA ILE A 238 -9.97 -9.98 -1.08
C ILE A 238 -10.27 -8.49 -0.95
N ILE A 239 -11.53 -8.11 -1.11
CA ILE A 239 -12.04 -6.77 -0.87
C ILE A 239 -12.98 -6.85 0.33
N LEU A 240 -12.73 -6.03 1.36
CA LEU A 240 -13.62 -5.88 2.50
C LEU A 240 -14.42 -4.61 2.34
N THR A 241 -15.74 -4.72 2.43
CA THR A 241 -16.64 -3.58 2.29
C THR A 241 -16.61 -2.67 3.54
N HIS A 242 -16.56 -3.27 4.73
CA HIS A 242 -16.47 -2.58 6.01
C HIS A 242 -16.05 -3.55 7.13
N ALA A 243 -15.94 -3.02 8.36
CA ALA A 243 -15.32 -3.71 9.49
C ALA A 243 -16.25 -4.59 10.33
N HIS A 244 -17.52 -4.81 9.94
CA HIS A 244 -18.39 -5.71 10.70
C HIS A 244 -17.98 -7.19 10.51
N LEU A 245 -18.17 -7.99 11.56
CA LEU A 245 -17.70 -9.38 11.60
C LEU A 245 -18.38 -10.27 10.55
N ASP A 246 -19.61 -9.99 10.20
CA ASP A 246 -20.34 -10.65 9.12
C ASP A 246 -19.85 -10.30 7.71
N HIS A 247 -18.80 -9.47 7.60
CA HIS A 247 -18.10 -9.14 6.36
C HIS A 247 -16.59 -9.44 6.41
N CYS A 248 -15.94 -9.45 7.58
CA CYS A 248 -14.49 -9.66 7.66
C CYS A 248 -14.04 -10.76 8.64
N GLY A 249 -14.96 -11.35 9.41
CA GLY A 249 -14.64 -12.18 10.57
C GLY A 249 -13.86 -13.46 10.26
N LEU A 250 -13.97 -14.02 9.04
CA LEU A 250 -13.27 -15.25 8.64
C LEU A 250 -12.05 -15.00 7.74
N VAL A 251 -11.68 -13.75 7.48
CA VAL A 251 -10.45 -13.43 6.72
C VAL A 251 -9.19 -14.11 7.30
N PRO A 252 -8.94 -14.11 8.63
CA PRO A 252 -7.76 -14.78 9.17
C PRO A 252 -7.74 -16.29 8.92
N VAL A 253 -8.92 -16.92 8.81
CA VAL A 253 -9.06 -18.36 8.54
C VAL A 253 -8.55 -18.69 7.13
N LEU A 254 -8.76 -17.80 6.16
CA LEU A 254 -8.25 -18.02 4.80
C LEU A 254 -6.72 -18.02 4.75
N TYR A 255 -6.07 -17.10 5.49
CA TYR A 255 -4.60 -17.11 5.63
C TYR A 255 -4.09 -18.37 6.32
N LYS A 256 -4.82 -18.87 7.33
CA LYS A 256 -4.49 -20.15 7.98
C LYS A 256 -4.52 -21.32 7.00
N TYR A 257 -5.41 -21.29 6.00
CA TYR A 257 -5.56 -22.34 4.99
C TYR A 257 -4.73 -22.14 3.71
N GLY A 258 -3.86 -21.13 3.66
CA GLY A 258 -2.87 -20.98 2.58
C GLY A 258 -3.12 -19.83 1.61
N TYR A 259 -4.17 -19.02 1.81
CA TYR A 259 -4.24 -17.73 1.10
C TYR A 259 -3.05 -16.86 1.50
N ASP A 260 -2.36 -16.28 0.54
CA ASP A 260 -1.21 -15.42 0.79
C ASP A 260 -1.32 -14.05 0.07
N GLY A 261 -2.49 -13.75 -0.51
CA GLY A 261 -2.70 -12.55 -1.33
C GLY A 261 -3.03 -11.28 -0.54
N PRO A 262 -3.31 -10.16 -1.25
CA PRO A 262 -3.66 -8.87 -0.68
C PRO A 262 -5.11 -8.77 -0.18
N ILE A 263 -5.32 -7.88 0.78
CA ILE A 263 -6.64 -7.40 1.18
C ILE A 263 -6.71 -5.91 0.89
N TYR A 264 -7.82 -5.49 0.26
CA TYR A 264 -8.17 -4.10 0.04
C TYR A 264 -9.40 -3.75 0.90
N THR A 265 -9.35 -2.60 1.56
CA THR A 265 -10.40 -2.07 2.44
C THR A 265 -10.37 -0.55 2.46
#